data_AF-A0A5N6N5I5-F1
#
_entry.id   AF-A0A5N6N5I5-F1
#
_cell.length_a   1.000
_cell.length_b   1.000
_cell.length_c   1.000
_cell.angle_alpha   90.00
_cell.angle_beta   90.00
_cell.angle_gamma   90.00
#
_symmetry.space_group_name_H-M   'P 1'
#
loop_
_entity.id
_entity.type
_entity.pdbx_description
1 polymer ?
#
loop_
_entity_poly.entity_id
_entity_poly.type
_entity_poly.pdbx_seq_one_letter_code
_entity_poly.pdbx_strand_id
1 'polypeptide(L)'
;MEGKFTFLWGLGLPPDEAECNDVYGLDEELLEMVPKPVLAVLFLYPITPESEQERLQQDCNKQAPCDGVYFMRQTVGNACGTIGLLHAIGNITSDIKLVEESFLDRFYKSTANMDPMERALYLENDREMEVAHSDAVAAGETEASDNVNDHFICFACVNGQLYELDGRRTAPVSHGPSSSTTLLEDAAKVIKGMIAKNPNSMNFNVIAISKKVATEA
;
A
#
# COMPACT_ATOMS: atom_id res chain seq x y z
N MET A 1 -1.31 21.37 -10.41
CA MET A 1 -1.36 19.90 -10.22
C MET A 1 0.03 19.43 -9.77
N GLU A 2 0.61 20.05 -8.74
CA GLU A 2 2.05 19.97 -8.44
C GLU A 2 2.38 19.42 -7.04
N GLY A 3 1.37 18.95 -6.28
CA GLY A 3 1.56 18.53 -4.88
C GLY A 3 1.53 17.02 -4.60
N LYS A 4 1.02 16.17 -5.50
CA LYS A 4 0.70 14.76 -5.17
C LYS A 4 1.89 13.78 -5.17
N PHE A 5 3.06 14.15 -5.68
CA PHE A 5 4.18 13.22 -5.90
C PHE A 5 5.44 13.47 -5.05
N THR A 6 5.43 14.47 -4.18
CA THR A 6 6.60 14.87 -3.38
C THR A 6 7.06 13.79 -2.41
N PHE A 7 6.15 12.96 -1.88
CA PHE A 7 6.50 11.99 -0.83
C PHE A 7 7.35 10.83 -1.35
N LEU A 8 6.86 10.02 -2.29
CA LEU A 8 7.64 8.88 -2.81
C LEU A 8 8.91 9.32 -3.55
N TRP A 9 8.84 10.40 -4.33
CA TRP A 9 10.00 10.90 -5.05
C TRP A 9 11.06 11.49 -4.11
N GLY A 10 10.63 12.21 -3.07
CA GLY A 10 11.53 12.71 -2.02
C GLY A 10 12.22 11.59 -1.25
N LEU A 11 11.60 10.41 -1.16
CA LEU A 11 12.17 9.23 -0.50
C LEU A 11 13.03 8.35 -1.42
N GLY A 12 13.16 8.69 -2.70
CA GLY A 12 14.08 8.02 -3.62
C GLY A 12 13.47 7.10 -4.67
N LEU A 13 12.16 7.18 -4.90
CA LEU A 13 11.55 6.59 -6.09
C LEU A 13 11.70 7.55 -7.28
N PRO A 14 12.40 7.18 -8.37
CA PRO A 14 12.48 8.05 -9.54
C PRO A 14 11.10 8.35 -10.15
N PRO A 15 10.87 9.57 -10.64
CA PRO A 15 9.57 10.00 -11.18
C PRO A 15 9.19 9.33 -12.51
N ASP A 16 10.12 8.59 -13.12
CA ASP A 16 10.01 7.83 -14.35
C ASP A 16 9.84 6.32 -14.12
N GLU A 17 9.91 5.83 -12.88
CA GLU A 17 9.75 4.41 -12.56
C GLU A 17 8.30 4.04 -12.25
N ALA A 18 7.60 4.84 -11.46
CA ALA A 18 6.20 4.59 -11.12
C ALA A 18 5.42 5.87 -10.78
N GLU A 19 4.11 5.79 -10.91
CA GLU A 19 3.19 6.86 -10.59
C GLU A 19 1.89 6.34 -9.93
N CYS A 20 1.22 7.20 -9.16
CA CYS A 20 -0.04 6.91 -8.50
C CYS A 20 -1.20 7.45 -9.34
N ASN A 21 -2.20 6.62 -9.59
CA ASN A 21 -3.39 6.94 -10.35
C ASN A 21 -4.65 6.69 -9.52
N ASP A 22 -5.59 7.62 -9.57
CA ASP A 22 -6.91 7.43 -8.99
C ASP A 22 -7.67 6.34 -9.76
N VAL A 23 -8.33 5.43 -9.06
CA VAL A 23 -9.23 4.43 -9.64
C VAL A 23 -10.67 4.94 -9.51
N TYR A 24 -11.27 5.35 -10.62
CA TYR A 24 -12.59 6.00 -10.62
C TYR A 24 -13.76 5.05 -10.37
N GLY A 25 -13.56 3.75 -10.59
CA GLY A 25 -14.55 2.72 -10.31
C GLY A 25 -13.96 1.32 -10.47
N LEU A 26 -14.74 0.32 -10.07
CA LEU A 26 -14.27 -1.07 -9.99
C LEU A 26 -14.89 -1.98 -11.07
N ASP A 27 -15.71 -1.44 -11.96
CA ASP A 27 -16.13 -2.11 -13.19
C ASP A 27 -15.02 -2.09 -14.25
N GLU A 28 -15.12 -3.02 -15.20
CA GLU A 28 -14.07 -3.28 -16.19
C GLU A 28 -13.69 -2.03 -16.99
N GLU A 29 -14.69 -1.25 -17.44
CA GLU A 29 -14.48 -0.04 -18.24
C GLU A 29 -13.69 1.03 -17.46
N LEU A 30 -14.00 1.24 -16.19
CA LEU A 30 -13.28 2.22 -15.36
C LEU A 30 -11.89 1.73 -14.92
N LEU A 31 -11.68 0.42 -14.77
CA LEU A 31 -10.36 -0.14 -14.48
C LEU A 31 -9.41 -0.01 -15.68
N GLU A 32 -9.92 -0.09 -16.91
CA GLU A 32 -9.13 0.09 -18.14
C GLU A 32 -8.55 1.51 -18.29
N MET A 33 -9.10 2.50 -17.61
CA MET A 33 -8.56 3.88 -17.60
C MET A 33 -7.23 3.99 -16.86
N VAL A 34 -6.89 3.03 -16.01
CA VAL A 34 -5.67 3.04 -15.21
C VAL A 34 -4.47 2.63 -16.08
N PRO A 35 -3.37 3.41 -16.10
CA PRO A 35 -2.17 3.02 -16.83
C PRO A 35 -1.64 1.64 -16.42
N LYS A 36 -1.22 0.86 -17.42
CA LYS A 36 -0.67 -0.49 -17.23
C LYS A 36 0.84 -0.51 -17.55
N PRO A 37 1.63 -1.40 -16.92
CA PRO A 37 1.23 -2.37 -15.90
C PRO A 37 0.99 -1.73 -14.52
N VAL A 38 0.04 -2.29 -13.78
CA VAL A 38 -0.19 -1.95 -12.36
C VAL A 38 0.75 -2.79 -11.49
N LEU A 39 1.44 -2.13 -10.58
CA LEU A 39 2.47 -2.69 -9.70
C LEU A 39 1.93 -2.99 -8.30
N ALA A 40 1.04 -2.13 -7.79
CA ALA A 40 0.38 -2.29 -6.50
C ALA A 40 -0.93 -1.50 -6.46
N VAL A 41 -1.83 -1.85 -5.53
CA VAL A 41 -3.09 -1.13 -5.32
C VAL A 41 -3.22 -0.77 -3.84
N LEU A 42 -3.43 0.50 -3.53
CA LEU A 42 -3.76 0.98 -2.20
C LEU A 42 -5.28 1.12 -2.08
N PHE A 43 -5.82 0.71 -0.94
CA PHE A 43 -7.23 0.84 -0.64
C PHE A 43 -7.43 1.49 0.73
N LEU A 44 -8.18 2.59 0.74
CA LEU A 44 -8.68 3.25 1.94
C LEU A 44 -10.11 2.78 2.21
N TYR A 45 -10.38 2.34 3.43
CA TYR A 45 -11.73 1.93 3.84
C TYR A 45 -11.99 2.26 5.32
N PRO A 46 -13.25 2.43 5.74
CA PRO A 46 -13.58 2.68 7.13
C PRO A 46 -13.46 1.38 7.94
N ILE A 47 -12.82 1.47 9.09
CA ILE A 47 -12.82 0.43 10.11
C ILE A 47 -14.14 0.52 10.88
N THR A 48 -14.85 -0.61 10.94
CA THR A 48 -16.05 -0.77 11.76
C THR A 48 -15.80 -1.78 12.89
N PRO A 49 -16.59 -1.75 13.98
CA PRO A 49 -16.52 -2.77 15.02
C PRO A 49 -16.66 -4.19 14.46
N GLU A 50 -17.52 -4.38 13.46
CA GLU A 50 -17.74 -5.64 12.77
C GLU A 50 -16.49 -6.07 11.98
N SER A 51 -15.89 -5.18 11.19
CA SER A 51 -14.67 -5.50 10.45
C SER A 51 -13.49 -5.83 11.37
N GLU A 52 -13.39 -5.14 12.51
CA GLU A 52 -12.37 -5.44 13.52
C GLU A 52 -12.54 -6.81 14.15
N GLN A 53 -13.78 -7.17 14.47
CA GLN A 53 -14.06 -8.47 15.04
C GLN A 53 -13.71 -9.59 14.06
N GLU A 54 -14.08 -9.44 12.78
CA GLU A 54 -13.70 -10.38 11.72
C GLU A 54 -12.18 -10.49 11.58
N ARG A 55 -11.46 -9.36 11.56
CA ARG A 55 -10.00 -9.35 11.49
C ARG A 55 -9.36 -10.12 12.64
N LEU A 56 -9.79 -9.87 13.87
CA LEU A 56 -9.26 -10.56 15.06
C LEU A 56 -9.54 -12.08 15.03
N GLN A 57 -10.69 -12.49 14.48
CA GLN A 57 -11.02 -13.90 14.28
C GLN A 57 -10.19 -14.55 13.16
N GLN A 58 -9.80 -13.79 12.14
CA GLN A 58 -8.93 -14.30 11.08
C GLN A 58 -7.49 -14.44 11.55
N ASP A 59 -6.99 -13.44 12.31
CA ASP A 59 -5.63 -13.40 12.82
C ASP A 59 -5.34 -14.49 13.87
N CYS A 60 -6.38 -15.08 14.49
CA CYS A 60 -6.21 -16.22 15.40
C CYS A 60 -6.00 -17.56 14.68
N ASN A 61 -6.28 -17.63 13.38
CA ASN A 61 -6.03 -18.82 12.57
C ASN A 61 -4.57 -18.86 12.11
N LYS A 62 -4.01 -20.07 11.97
CA LYS A 62 -2.66 -20.23 11.41
C LYS A 62 -2.66 -19.73 9.96
N GLN A 63 -1.92 -18.66 9.72
CA GLN A 63 -1.64 -18.17 8.37
C GLN A 63 -0.63 -19.08 7.68
N ALA A 64 -0.77 -19.25 6.37
CA ALA A 64 0.21 -19.96 5.57
C ALA A 64 1.53 -19.16 5.53
N PRO A 65 2.69 -19.82 5.40
CA PRO A 65 3.95 -19.12 5.14
C PRO A 65 3.84 -18.27 3.87
N CYS A 66 4.22 -16.99 3.96
CA CYS A 66 4.22 -16.04 2.84
C CYS A 66 5.67 -15.75 2.41
N ASP A 67 6.32 -16.73 1.77
CA ASP A 67 7.70 -16.60 1.33
C ASP A 67 7.84 -15.51 0.26
N GLY A 68 8.82 -14.61 0.45
CA GLY A 68 9.15 -13.54 -0.48
C GLY A 68 8.32 -12.26 -0.36
N VAL A 69 7.31 -12.21 0.52
CA VAL A 69 6.50 -11.01 0.75
C VAL A 69 7.21 -10.08 1.73
N TYR A 70 7.46 -8.83 1.32
CA TYR A 70 7.90 -7.77 2.22
C TYR A 70 6.69 -7.26 3.03
N PHE A 71 6.67 -7.55 4.32
CA PHE A 71 5.59 -7.17 5.23
C PHE A 71 6.15 -6.58 6.52
N MET A 72 5.46 -5.56 7.02
CA MET A 72 5.78 -4.91 8.29
C MET A 72 4.50 -4.55 9.04
N ARG A 73 4.57 -4.57 10.38
CA ARG A 73 3.47 -4.16 11.22
C ARG A 73 3.37 -2.64 11.30
N GLN A 74 2.18 -2.15 11.62
CA GLN A 74 1.94 -0.78 12.01
C GLN A 74 1.85 -0.70 13.52
N THR A 75 2.72 0.10 14.11
CA THR A 75 2.80 0.34 15.55
C THR A 75 2.65 1.83 15.90
N VAL A 76 2.74 2.71 14.90
CA VAL A 76 2.49 4.15 15.01
C VAL A 76 1.08 4.49 14.52
N GLY A 77 0.36 5.31 15.29
CA GLY A 77 -0.95 5.83 14.91
C GLY A 77 -0.88 6.69 13.65
N ASN A 78 -1.91 6.66 12.81
CA ASN A 78 -2.02 7.46 11.57
C ASN A 78 -0.91 7.23 10.52
N ALA A 79 -0.05 6.23 10.70
CA ALA A 79 1.00 5.89 9.73
C ALA A 79 0.55 4.93 8.62
N CYS A 80 -0.74 4.55 8.55
CA CYS A 80 -1.23 3.52 7.62
C CYS A 80 -0.94 3.85 6.15
N GLY A 81 -1.02 5.12 5.75
CA GLY A 81 -0.66 5.57 4.40
C GLY A 81 0.82 5.32 4.08
N THR A 82 1.72 5.69 5.00
CA THR A 82 3.16 5.41 4.88
C THR A 82 3.42 3.91 4.82
N ILE A 83 2.81 3.13 5.72
CA ILE A 83 2.98 1.67 5.76
C ILE A 83 2.48 1.03 4.47
N GLY A 84 1.31 1.45 3.95
CA GLY A 84 0.77 0.97 2.69
C GLY A 84 1.70 1.25 1.50
N LEU A 85 2.31 2.44 1.47
CA LEU A 85 3.31 2.79 0.44
C LEU A 85 4.59 1.96 0.57
N LEU A 86 5.09 1.74 1.79
CA LEU A 86 6.27 0.88 2.02
C LEU A 86 5.99 -0.58 1.65
N HIS A 87 4.78 -1.08 1.95
CA HIS A 87 4.34 -2.40 1.47
C HIS A 87 4.30 -2.44 -0.06
N ALA A 88 3.75 -1.42 -0.71
CA ALA A 88 3.69 -1.38 -2.17
C ALA A 88 5.08 -1.41 -2.80
N ILE A 89 5.96 -0.47 -2.42
CA ILE A 89 7.30 -0.33 -2.98
C ILE A 89 8.17 -1.55 -2.64
N GLY A 90 8.12 -2.04 -1.40
CA GLY A 90 8.94 -3.18 -0.94
C GLY A 90 8.67 -4.47 -1.71
N ASN A 91 7.44 -4.67 -2.19
CA ASN A 91 7.05 -5.86 -2.96
C ASN A 91 7.22 -5.73 -4.47
N ILE A 92 7.70 -4.58 -4.98
CA ILE A 92 7.94 -4.33 -6.40
C ILE A 92 9.39 -3.94 -6.70
N THR A 93 10.30 -4.05 -5.72
CA THR A 93 11.72 -3.66 -5.88
C THR A 93 12.47 -4.39 -7.00
N SER A 94 11.94 -5.49 -7.52
CA SER A 94 12.42 -6.18 -8.73
C SER A 94 12.01 -5.49 -10.03
N ASP A 95 10.91 -4.73 -10.01
CA ASP A 95 10.24 -4.17 -11.18
C ASP A 95 10.52 -2.68 -11.37
N ILE A 96 11.03 -2.02 -10.33
CA ILE A 96 11.43 -0.61 -10.31
C ILE A 96 12.88 -0.45 -9.84
N LYS A 97 13.51 0.68 -10.19
CA LYS A 97 14.83 1.05 -9.69
C LYS A 97 14.70 2.19 -8.69
N LEU A 98 15.11 1.96 -7.45
CA LEU A 98 15.27 3.03 -6.47
C LEU A 98 16.57 3.79 -6.72
N VAL A 99 16.61 5.07 -6.37
CA VAL A 99 17.85 5.84 -6.38
C VAL A 99 18.81 5.23 -5.34
N GLU A 100 20.02 4.90 -5.78
CA GLU A 100 21.04 4.33 -4.90
C GLU A 100 21.36 5.28 -3.73
N GLU A 101 21.52 4.72 -2.53
CA GLU A 101 21.74 5.48 -1.30
C GLU A 101 20.61 6.49 -0.98
N SER A 102 19.41 6.33 -1.54
CA SER A 102 18.22 7.06 -1.09
C SER A 102 17.63 6.46 0.19
N PHE A 103 16.65 7.14 0.79
CA PHE A 103 15.94 6.61 1.95
C PHE A 103 15.39 5.21 1.69
N LEU A 104 14.58 5.04 0.64
CA LEU A 104 13.91 3.77 0.35
C LEU A 104 14.94 2.66 0.08
N ASP A 105 15.99 2.95 -0.67
CA ASP A 105 17.06 1.99 -0.95
C ASP A 105 17.75 1.51 0.34
N ARG A 106 18.17 2.45 1.21
CA ARG A 106 18.77 2.11 2.51
C ARG A 106 17.78 1.37 3.42
N PHE A 107 16.52 1.80 3.46
CA PHE A 107 15.48 1.21 4.29
C PHE A 107 15.26 -0.26 3.94
N TYR A 108 15.05 -0.60 2.66
CA TYR A 108 14.83 -2.00 2.25
C TYR A 108 16.09 -2.86 2.40
N LYS A 109 17.28 -2.32 2.15
CA LYS A 109 18.56 -3.02 2.41
C LYS A 109 18.74 -3.36 3.89
N SER A 110 18.52 -2.38 4.78
CA SER A 110 18.67 -2.56 6.24
C SER A 110 17.65 -3.53 6.83
N THR A 111 16.44 -3.55 6.28
CA THR A 111 15.30 -4.29 6.85
C THR A 111 15.00 -5.62 6.15
N ALA A 112 15.82 -6.01 5.17
CA ALA A 112 15.60 -7.22 4.36
C ALA A 112 15.45 -8.49 5.20
N ASN A 113 16.30 -8.66 6.22
CA ASN A 113 16.33 -9.85 7.08
C ASN A 113 15.57 -9.69 8.40
N MET A 114 14.88 -8.57 8.60
CA MET A 114 14.09 -8.30 9.80
C MET A 114 12.72 -8.96 9.71
N ASP A 115 12.19 -9.37 10.86
CA ASP A 115 10.80 -9.78 10.96
C ASP A 115 9.83 -8.57 10.86
N PRO A 116 8.50 -8.79 10.68
CA PRO A 116 7.55 -7.70 10.53
C PRO A 116 7.49 -6.71 11.71
N MET A 117 7.78 -7.14 12.92
CA MET A 117 7.81 -6.27 14.11
C MET A 117 9.12 -5.50 14.19
N GLU A 118 10.25 -6.14 13.91
CA GLU A 118 11.55 -5.49 13.83
C GLU A 118 11.55 -4.38 12.77
N ARG A 119 10.91 -4.61 11.61
CA ARG A 119 10.69 -3.58 10.58
C ARG A 119 9.90 -2.37 11.11
N ALA A 120 8.86 -2.63 11.91
CA ALA A 120 8.04 -1.58 12.50
C ALA A 120 8.85 -0.73 13.49
N LEU A 121 9.61 -1.39 14.38
CA LEU A 121 10.50 -0.73 15.34
C LEU A 121 11.63 0.04 14.64
N TYR A 122 12.16 -0.48 13.53
CA TYR A 122 13.15 0.25 12.72
C TYR A 122 12.55 1.56 12.19
N LEU A 123 11.34 1.52 11.63
CA LEU A 123 10.64 2.70 11.13
C LEU A 123 10.32 3.72 12.22
N GLU A 124 9.93 3.27 13.42
CA GLU A 124 9.66 4.15 14.58
C GLU A 124 10.85 5.00 15.00
N ASN A 125 12.06 4.48 14.82
CA ASN A 125 13.29 5.18 15.21
C ASN A 125 13.87 6.02 14.06
N ASP A 126 13.19 6.06 12.91
CA ASP A 126 13.66 6.75 11.72
C ASP A 126 13.12 8.18 11.63
N ARG A 127 14.01 9.14 11.87
CA ARG A 127 13.69 10.57 11.81
C ARG A 127 13.46 11.10 10.40
N GLU A 128 14.09 10.50 9.39
CA GLU A 128 13.93 10.96 8.01
C GLU A 128 12.51 10.65 7.53
N MET A 129 11.99 9.47 7.87
CA MET A 129 10.60 9.11 7.62
C MET A 129 9.61 9.96 8.43
N GLU A 130 9.88 10.19 9.72
CA GLU A 130 9.01 11.02 10.56
C GLU A 130 8.81 12.43 9.97
N VAL A 131 9.91 13.05 9.52
CA VAL A 131 9.89 14.36 8.87
C VAL A 131 9.15 14.31 7.53
N ALA A 132 9.49 13.35 6.66
CA ALA A 132 8.85 13.22 5.36
C ALA A 132 7.32 12.99 5.48
N HIS A 133 6.88 12.19 6.45
CA HIS A 133 5.48 11.95 6.71
C HIS A 133 4.78 13.23 7.19
N SER A 134 5.40 13.95 8.12
CA SER A 134 4.86 15.22 8.64
C SER A 134 4.72 16.28 7.55
N ASP A 135 5.71 16.39 6.66
CA ASP A 135 5.68 17.29 5.51
C ASP A 135 4.57 16.92 4.52
N ALA A 136 4.37 15.62 4.25
CA ALA A 136 3.30 15.14 3.39
C ALA A 136 1.90 15.43 3.98
N VAL A 137 1.74 15.26 5.30
CA VAL A 137 0.50 15.63 6.01
C VAL A 137 0.25 17.14 5.89
N ALA A 138 1.28 17.97 6.11
CA ALA A 138 1.16 19.43 6.02
C ALA A 138 0.89 19.94 4.60
N ALA A 139 1.33 19.20 3.58
CA ALA A 139 1.08 19.52 2.17
C ALA A 139 -0.33 19.11 1.68
N GLY A 140 -1.08 18.35 2.49
CA GLY A 140 -2.44 17.93 2.16
C GLY A 140 -3.40 19.11 1.98
N GLU A 141 -4.38 18.95 1.09
CA GLU A 141 -5.41 19.97 0.82
C GLU A 141 -6.54 20.00 1.88
N THR A 142 -6.51 19.07 2.83
CA THR A 142 -7.49 18.93 3.92
C THR A 142 -6.80 19.00 5.27
N GLU A 143 -7.46 19.55 6.29
CA GLU A 143 -6.93 19.53 7.65
C GLU A 143 -6.81 18.11 8.19
N ALA A 144 -5.70 17.82 8.86
CA ALA A 144 -5.50 16.55 9.54
C ALA A 144 -6.49 16.42 10.71
N SER A 145 -7.11 15.24 10.83
CA SER A 145 -8.00 14.90 11.93
C SER A 145 -7.37 13.82 12.78
N ASP A 146 -7.48 13.94 14.10
CA ASP A 146 -7.02 12.90 15.03
C ASP A 146 -8.03 11.76 15.19
N ASN A 147 -9.26 11.93 14.70
CA ASN A 147 -10.35 10.97 14.86
C ASN A 147 -10.73 10.36 13.51
N VAL A 148 -9.77 9.64 12.92
CA VAL A 148 -9.92 8.95 11.63
C VAL A 148 -10.15 7.47 11.88
N ASN A 149 -11.29 6.96 11.44
CA ASN A 149 -11.58 5.53 11.43
C ASN A 149 -11.23 4.89 10.08
N ASP A 150 -10.72 5.66 9.12
CA ASP A 150 -10.33 5.15 7.81
C ASP A 150 -8.91 4.57 7.85
N HIS A 151 -8.66 3.53 7.04
CA HIS A 151 -7.42 2.79 7.07
C HIS A 151 -6.95 2.39 5.68
N PHE A 152 -5.65 2.59 5.42
CA PHE A 152 -4.99 2.17 4.21
C PHE A 152 -4.44 0.75 4.34
N ILE A 153 -4.68 -0.06 3.30
CA ILE A 153 -4.02 -1.34 3.07
C ILE A 153 -3.44 -1.38 1.66
N CYS A 154 -2.49 -2.29 1.44
CA CYS A 154 -1.89 -2.51 0.14
C CYS A 154 -2.24 -3.90 -0.41
N PHE A 155 -2.54 -3.98 -1.69
CA PHE A 155 -2.58 -5.21 -2.46
C PHE A 155 -1.37 -5.28 -3.40
N ALA A 156 -0.66 -6.40 -3.36
CA ALA A 156 0.49 -6.66 -4.21
C ALA A 156 0.46 -8.10 -4.75
N CYS A 157 0.98 -8.29 -5.97
CA CYS A 157 1.18 -9.63 -6.54
C CYS A 157 2.61 -10.08 -6.28
N VAL A 158 2.79 -11.12 -5.45
CA VAL A 158 4.10 -11.69 -5.13
C VAL A 158 4.06 -13.19 -5.40
N ASN A 159 5.04 -13.69 -6.18
CA ASN A 159 5.13 -15.11 -6.52
C ASN A 159 3.82 -15.69 -7.12
N GLY A 160 3.11 -14.89 -7.93
CA GLY A 160 1.88 -15.28 -8.60
C GLY A 160 0.64 -15.35 -7.69
N GLN A 161 0.69 -14.73 -6.51
CA GLN A 161 -0.42 -14.66 -5.55
C GLN A 161 -0.73 -13.21 -5.20
N LEU A 162 -2.02 -12.90 -5.08
CA LEU A 162 -2.52 -11.64 -4.54
C LEU A 162 -2.41 -11.66 -3.02
N TYR A 163 -1.73 -10.67 -2.46
CA TYR A 163 -1.63 -10.48 -1.01
C TYR A 163 -2.26 -9.16 -0.60
N GLU A 164 -3.10 -9.21 0.43
CA GLU A 164 -3.51 -8.06 1.25
C GLU A 164 -2.47 -7.86 2.36
N LEU A 165 -1.92 -6.65 2.41
CA LEU A 165 -0.90 -6.20 3.34
C LEU A 165 -1.51 -5.12 4.21
N ASP A 166 -1.94 -5.53 5.40
CA ASP A 166 -2.46 -4.66 6.45
C ASP A 166 -1.52 -4.70 7.64
N GLY A 167 -0.85 -3.58 7.95
CA GLY A 167 0.09 -3.50 9.07
C GLY A 167 -0.54 -3.80 10.44
N ARG A 168 -1.86 -3.75 10.56
CA ARG A 168 -2.59 -4.06 11.81
C ARG A 168 -2.73 -5.56 12.05
N ARG A 169 -2.59 -6.37 10.99
CA ARG A 169 -2.61 -7.83 11.05
C ARG A 169 -1.27 -8.41 11.50
N THR A 170 -1.28 -9.70 11.84
CA THR A 170 -0.08 -10.45 12.22
C THR A 170 0.73 -10.94 11.03
N ALA A 171 0.10 -11.13 9.87
CA ALA A 171 0.77 -11.49 8.62
C ALA A 171 -0.08 -11.06 7.39
N PRO A 172 0.51 -11.12 6.18
CA PRO A 172 -0.23 -10.97 4.92
C PRO A 172 -1.38 -11.96 4.77
N VAL A 173 -2.45 -11.54 4.08
CA VAL A 173 -3.57 -12.42 3.73
C VAL A 173 -3.52 -12.72 2.23
N SER A 174 -3.39 -13.99 1.87
CA SER A 174 -3.45 -14.41 0.47
C SER A 174 -4.89 -14.50 0.00
N HIS A 175 -5.17 -13.91 -1.16
CA HIS A 175 -6.46 -13.95 -1.84
C HIS A 175 -6.47 -14.87 -3.07
N GLY A 176 -5.41 -15.67 -3.26
CA GLY A 176 -5.27 -16.62 -4.35
C GLY A 176 -4.48 -16.08 -5.56
N PRO A 177 -4.51 -16.80 -6.69
CA PRO A 177 -3.63 -16.52 -7.82
C PRO A 177 -3.84 -15.12 -8.42
N SER A 178 -2.75 -14.48 -8.81
CA SER A 178 -2.76 -13.21 -9.54
C SER A 178 -1.47 -13.02 -10.36
N SER A 179 -1.38 -11.91 -11.10
CA SER A 179 -0.27 -11.61 -11.99
C SER A 179 -0.11 -10.10 -12.19
N SER A 180 1.01 -9.66 -12.78
CA SER A 180 1.22 -8.25 -13.13
C SER A 180 0.20 -7.69 -14.13
N THR A 181 -0.53 -8.55 -14.86
CA THR A 181 -1.55 -8.14 -15.82
C THR A 181 -2.97 -8.21 -15.29
N THR A 182 -3.21 -8.88 -14.15
CA THR A 182 -4.54 -9.06 -13.54
C THR A 182 -4.64 -8.50 -12.12
N LEU A 183 -3.55 -7.95 -11.58
CA LEU A 183 -3.46 -7.46 -10.20
C LEU A 183 -4.59 -6.49 -9.86
N LEU A 184 -4.86 -5.51 -10.73
CA LEU A 184 -5.90 -4.52 -10.48
C LEU A 184 -7.28 -5.14 -10.47
N GLU A 185 -7.59 -6.01 -11.44
CA GLU A 185 -8.87 -6.69 -11.57
C GLU A 185 -9.11 -7.67 -10.40
N ASP A 186 -8.07 -8.36 -9.95
CA ASP A 186 -8.14 -9.30 -8.83
C ASP A 186 -8.28 -8.56 -7.49
N ALA A 187 -7.53 -7.48 -7.27
CA ALA A 187 -7.69 -6.61 -6.11
C ALA A 187 -9.09 -5.97 -6.09
N ALA A 188 -9.60 -5.51 -7.23
CA ALA A 188 -10.94 -4.93 -7.33
C ALA A 188 -12.05 -5.91 -6.91
N LYS A 189 -11.90 -7.21 -7.19
CA LYS A 189 -12.86 -8.24 -6.71
C LYS A 189 -12.88 -8.33 -5.18
N VAL A 190 -11.71 -8.31 -4.54
CA VAL A 190 -11.59 -8.32 -3.07
C VAL A 190 -12.18 -7.04 -2.48
N ILE A 191 -11.82 -5.89 -3.04
CA ILE A 191 -12.30 -4.57 -2.61
C ILE A 191 -13.83 -4.48 -2.70
N LYS A 192 -14.45 -4.95 -3.79
CA LYS A 192 -15.92 -5.02 -3.90
C LYS A 192 -16.55 -5.81 -2.76
N GLY A 193 -15.93 -6.92 -2.35
CA GLY A 193 -16.38 -7.71 -1.20
C GLY A 193 -16.28 -6.92 0.12
N MET A 194 -15.21 -6.15 0.31
CA MET A 194 -15.03 -5.28 1.49
C MET A 194 -16.04 -4.12 1.52
N ILE A 195 -16.32 -3.50 0.37
CA ILE A 195 -17.34 -2.44 0.23
C ILE A 195 -18.73 -3.00 0.53
N ALA A 196 -19.07 -4.19 0.02
CA ALA A 196 -20.38 -4.81 0.25
C ALA A 196 -20.68 -5.09 1.74
N LYS A 197 -19.64 -5.28 2.57
CA LYS A 197 -19.78 -5.41 4.03
C LYS A 197 -20.06 -4.08 4.74
N ASN A 198 -19.89 -2.96 4.05
CA ASN A 198 -20.01 -1.61 4.58
C ASN A 198 -21.04 -0.78 3.76
N PRO A 199 -22.29 -1.25 3.61
CA PRO A 199 -23.26 -0.70 2.65
C PRO A 199 -23.70 0.74 2.95
N ASN A 200 -23.44 1.24 4.15
CA ASN A 200 -23.81 2.59 4.59
C ASN A 200 -22.64 3.59 4.50
N SER A 201 -21.45 3.15 4.07
CA SER A 201 -20.30 4.03 3.91
C SER A 201 -20.13 4.45 2.45
N MET A 202 -19.61 5.65 2.26
CA MET A 202 -19.08 6.15 0.98
C MET A 202 -17.59 6.47 1.07
N ASN A 203 -16.96 6.24 2.24
CA ASN A 203 -15.58 6.62 2.53
C ASN A 203 -14.61 5.55 2.03
N PHE A 204 -14.57 5.38 0.71
CA PHE A 204 -13.63 4.48 0.05
C PHE A 204 -12.79 5.25 -0.95
N ASN A 205 -11.51 4.90 -1.04
CA ASN A 205 -10.63 5.40 -2.08
C ASN A 205 -9.69 4.29 -2.53
N VAL A 206 -9.44 4.21 -3.84
CA VAL A 206 -8.52 3.23 -4.42
C VAL A 206 -7.50 3.99 -5.27
N ILE A 207 -6.23 3.70 -5.04
CA ILE A 207 -5.10 4.27 -5.78
C ILE A 207 -4.32 3.11 -6.38
N ALA A 208 -4.08 3.15 -7.69
CA ALA A 208 -3.21 2.21 -8.36
C ALA A 208 -1.82 2.82 -8.54
N ILE A 209 -0.78 2.08 -8.16
CA ILE A 209 0.59 2.41 -8.51
C ILE A 209 0.90 1.69 -9.82
N SER A 210 1.12 2.45 -10.89
CA SER A 210 1.46 1.90 -12.21
C SER A 210 2.87 2.24 -12.60
N LYS A 211 3.46 1.40 -13.44
CA LYS A 211 4.75 1.72 -14.06
C LYS A 211 4.59 2.91 -14.99
N LYS A 212 5.49 3.88 -14.89
CA LYS A 212 5.46 5.01 -15.81
C LYS A 212 6.07 4.59 -17.14
N VAL A 213 5.33 4.75 -18.22
CA VAL A 213 5.84 4.51 -19.56
C VAL A 213 6.54 5.78 -20.00
N ALA A 214 7.82 5.68 -20.39
CA ALA A 214 8.52 6.81 -20.99
C ALA A 214 7.74 7.27 -22.22
N THR A 215 7.20 8.48 -22.18
CA THR A 215 6.69 9.13 -23.39
C THR A 215 7.89 9.41 -24.27
N GLU A 216 8.00 8.69 -25.39
CA GLU A 216 8.91 9.10 -26.46
C GLU A 216 8.50 10.51 -26.89
N ALA A 217 9.41 11.47 -26.68
CA ALA A 217 9.29 12.84 -27.14
C ALA A 217 9.76 12.96 -28.60
#